data_AF-A0A2E3HIP3-F1
#
_entry.id   AF-A0A2E3HIP3-F1
#
_cell.length_a   1.000
_cell.length_b   1.000
_cell.length_c   1.000
_cell.angle_alpha   90.00
_cell.angle_beta   90.00
_cell.angle_gamma   90.00
#
_symmetry.space_group_name_H-M   'P 1'
#
loop_
_entity.id
_entity.type
_entity.pdbx_description
1 polymer ?
#
loop_
_entity_poly.entity_id
_entity_poly.type
_entity_poly.pdbx_seq_one_letter_code
_entity_poly.pdbx_strand_id
1 'polypeptide(L)'
;LLAVDWPLASDRAALTQWLAQQDHPRKVFQARFEQALRRWQTGDGDYSESWPAFRERVLASTYSLGNSLSSGDSALVFTSGGAISVIIQRLMGLTDEALITWNRTLINTSVTRVLVNAGKPRLVSVNEHLHLPSEQVTYR
;
A
#
# COMPACT_ATOMS: atom_id res chain seq x y z
N LEU A 1 0.22 8.03 10.17
CA LEU A 1 1.45 7.20 10.12
C LEU A 1 2.70 8.07 10.15
N LEU A 2 3.09 8.73 9.04
CA LEU A 2 4.34 9.51 8.98
C LEU A 2 4.49 10.55 10.10
N ALA A 3 3.45 11.34 10.40
CA ALA A 3 3.54 12.38 11.43
C ALA A 3 3.80 11.85 12.87
N VAL A 4 3.48 10.57 13.15
CA VAL A 4 3.72 9.93 14.45
C VAL A 4 5.21 9.57 14.61
N ASP A 5 5.87 9.20 13.51
CA ASP A 5 7.30 8.88 13.49
C ASP A 5 8.18 10.10 13.20
N TRP A 6 7.68 10.99 12.35
CA TRP A 6 8.38 12.14 11.84
C TRP A 6 7.48 13.38 11.91
N PRO A 7 7.50 14.13 13.02
CA PRO A 7 6.60 15.25 13.24
C PRO A 7 6.61 16.31 12.14
N LEU A 8 7.75 16.52 11.46
CA LEU A 8 7.85 17.42 10.30
C LEU A 8 6.87 17.04 9.18
N ALA A 9 6.51 15.76 9.04
CA ALA A 9 5.55 15.31 8.05
C ALA A 9 4.10 15.76 8.32
N SER A 10 3.83 16.43 9.43
CA SER A 10 2.56 17.12 9.68
C SER A 10 2.42 18.41 8.86
N ASP A 11 3.53 19.03 8.44
CA ASP A 11 3.55 20.21 7.59
C ASP A 11 4.17 19.87 6.23
N ARG A 12 3.31 19.81 5.20
CA ARG A 12 3.74 19.48 3.84
C ARG A 12 4.73 20.50 3.27
N ALA A 13 4.57 21.78 3.56
CA ALA A 13 5.43 22.82 3.01
C ALA A 13 6.82 22.73 3.64
N ALA A 14 6.89 22.64 4.97
CA ALA A 14 8.14 22.47 5.71
C ALA A 14 8.85 21.16 5.34
N LEU A 15 8.11 20.06 5.22
CA LEU A 15 8.63 18.77 4.75
C LEU A 15 9.25 18.89 3.35
N THR A 16 8.55 19.55 2.43
CA THR A 16 9.03 19.71 1.04
C THR A 16 10.30 20.55 1.00
N GLN A 17 10.34 21.66 1.75
CA GLN A 17 11.52 22.52 1.85
C GLN A 17 12.71 21.78 2.45
N TRP A 18 12.49 21.01 3.52
CA TRP A 18 13.55 20.21 4.15
C TRP A 18 14.07 19.11 3.23
N LEU A 19 13.17 18.40 2.53
CA LEU A 19 13.55 17.37 1.56
C LEU A 19 14.37 17.95 0.41
N ALA A 20 14.05 19.16 -0.07
CA ALA A 20 14.79 19.83 -1.13
C ALA A 20 16.25 20.17 -0.75
N GLN A 21 16.59 20.20 0.54
CA GLN A 21 17.94 20.44 1.04
C GLN A 21 18.79 19.15 1.15
N GLN A 22 18.21 17.98 0.88
CA GLN A 22 18.91 16.69 0.99
C GLN A 22 19.58 16.31 -0.33
N ASP A 23 20.73 15.62 -0.28
CA ASP A 23 21.44 15.15 -1.47
C ASP A 23 20.59 14.19 -2.34
N HIS A 24 19.80 13.35 -1.67
CA HIS A 24 18.93 12.36 -2.32
C HIS A 24 17.52 12.38 -1.73
N PRO A 25 16.69 13.41 -2.04
CA PRO A 25 15.42 13.64 -1.37
C PRO A 25 14.48 12.44 -1.40
N ARG A 26 14.38 11.76 -2.55
CA ARG A 26 13.55 10.56 -2.73
C ARG A 26 13.99 9.40 -1.85
N LYS A 27 15.30 9.12 -1.79
CA LYS A 27 15.85 8.04 -0.96
C LYS A 27 15.65 8.33 0.53
N VAL A 28 15.85 9.58 0.94
CA VAL A 28 15.64 10.02 2.32
C VAL A 28 14.19 9.87 2.73
N PHE A 29 13.25 10.33 1.90
CA PHE A 29 11.82 10.16 2.17
C PHE A 29 11.43 8.69 2.27
N GLN A 30 11.91 7.86 1.33
CA GLN A 30 11.65 6.43 1.33
C GLN A 30 12.15 5.75 2.60
N ALA A 31 13.38 6.04 3.04
CA ALA A 31 13.92 5.48 4.28
C ALA A 31 13.08 5.88 5.51
N ARG A 32 12.64 7.15 5.59
CA ARG A 32 11.75 7.64 6.66
C ARG A 32 10.38 6.96 6.62
N PHE A 33 9.83 6.76 5.43
CA PHE A 33 8.55 6.09 5.25
C PHE A 33 8.61 4.61 5.65
N GLU A 34 9.67 3.89 5.25
CA GLU A 34 9.90 2.50 5.66
C GLU A 34 10.07 2.38 7.18
N GLN A 35 10.82 3.28 7.80
CA GLN A 35 10.96 3.36 9.27
C GLN A 35 9.60 3.52 9.95
N ALA A 36 8.80 4.50 9.51
CA ALA A 36 7.47 4.75 10.06
C ALA A 36 6.52 3.55 9.89
N LEU A 37 6.61 2.83 8.76
CA LEU A 37 5.84 1.60 8.54
C LEU A 37 6.24 0.49 9.52
N ARG A 38 7.55 0.24 9.69
CA ARG A 38 8.05 -0.78 10.63
C ARG A 38 7.58 -0.48 12.06
N ARG A 39 7.75 0.78 12.48
CA ARG A 39 7.34 1.24 13.82
C ARG A 39 5.83 1.10 14.04
N TRP A 40 5.04 1.40 13.02
CA TRP A 40 3.59 1.18 13.07
C TRP A 40 3.21 -0.30 13.15
N GLN A 41 3.90 -1.17 12.41
CA GLN A 41 3.67 -2.61 12.43
C GLN A 41 3.96 -3.26 13.78
N THR A 42 4.92 -2.73 14.54
CA THR A 42 5.21 -3.19 15.91
C THR A 42 4.25 -2.61 16.95
N GLY A 43 3.37 -1.67 16.57
CA GLY A 43 2.49 -0.97 17.51
C GLY A 43 3.22 0.02 18.42
N ASP A 44 4.42 0.45 18.05
CA ASP A 44 5.21 1.40 18.84
C ASP A 44 4.80 2.85 18.53
N GLY A 45 3.86 3.38 19.31
CA GLY A 45 3.42 4.77 19.25
C GLY A 45 1.90 4.94 19.19
N ASP A 46 1.46 6.19 19.35
CA ASP A 46 0.04 6.55 19.38
C ASP A 46 -0.52 6.72 17.96
N TYR A 47 -0.77 5.59 17.30
CA TYR A 47 -1.45 5.57 16.01
C TYR A 47 -2.97 5.51 16.18
N SER A 48 -3.70 6.27 15.37
CA SER A 48 -5.18 6.27 15.36
C SER A 48 -5.79 4.92 14.94
N GLU A 49 -5.04 4.10 14.21
CA GLU A 49 -5.41 2.76 13.79
C GLU A 49 -4.17 1.87 13.93
N SER A 50 -4.32 0.70 14.56
CA SER A 50 -3.23 -0.27 14.69
C SER A 50 -3.02 -1.06 13.40
N TRP A 51 -1.82 -1.60 13.21
CA TRP A 51 -1.53 -2.46 12.07
C TRP A 51 -2.50 -3.65 11.94
N PRO A 52 -2.79 -4.44 13.00
CA PRO A 52 -3.77 -5.52 12.91
C PRO A 52 -5.17 -5.05 12.47
N ALA A 53 -5.65 -3.92 13.00
CA ALA A 53 -6.96 -3.37 12.65
C ALA A 53 -7.03 -2.95 11.17
N PHE A 54 -5.98 -2.29 10.67
CA PHE A 54 -5.89 -1.94 9.24
C PHE A 54 -5.93 -3.17 8.34
N ARG A 55 -5.13 -4.20 8.66
CA ARG A 55 -5.11 -5.45 7.89
C ARG A 55 -6.47 -6.12 7.86
N GLU A 56 -7.09 -6.27 9.02
CA GLU A 56 -8.37 -6.93 9.16
C GLU A 56 -9.43 -6.19 8.33
N ARG A 57 -9.49 -4.86 8.44
CA ARG A 57 -10.42 -4.04 7.68
C ARG A 57 -10.23 -4.20 6.16
N VAL A 58 -8.98 -4.16 5.67
CA VAL A 58 -8.69 -4.36 4.24
C VAL A 58 -9.13 -5.74 3.77
N LEU A 59 -8.81 -6.80 4.52
CA LEU A 59 -9.17 -8.16 4.16
C LEU A 59 -10.68 -8.38 4.22
N ALA A 60 -11.34 -7.93 5.29
CA ALA A 60 -12.78 -8.04 5.46
C ALA A 60 -13.53 -7.38 4.29
N SER A 61 -13.15 -6.15 3.89
CA SER A 61 -13.73 -5.49 2.73
C SER A 61 -13.46 -6.24 1.42
N THR A 62 -12.27 -6.81 1.25
CA THR A 62 -11.90 -7.57 0.04
C THR A 62 -12.73 -8.85 -0.10
N TYR A 63 -12.86 -9.62 0.98
CA TYR A 63 -13.66 -10.85 0.97
C TYR A 63 -15.15 -10.55 0.87
N SER A 64 -15.64 -9.50 1.55
CA SER A 64 -17.04 -9.07 1.44
C SER A 64 -17.41 -8.70 0.00
N LEU A 65 -16.55 -7.93 -0.68
CA LEU A 65 -16.75 -7.59 -2.09
C LEU A 65 -16.68 -8.85 -2.98
N GLY A 66 -15.70 -9.73 -2.75
CA GLY A 66 -15.59 -10.97 -3.51
C GLY A 66 -16.84 -11.86 -3.38
N ASN A 67 -17.44 -11.91 -2.19
CA ASN A 67 -18.66 -12.68 -1.92
C ASN A 67 -19.94 -12.05 -2.48
N SER A 68 -19.94 -10.75 -2.78
CA SER A 68 -21.11 -10.09 -3.40
C SER A 68 -21.14 -10.21 -4.92
N LEU A 69 -20.06 -10.68 -5.55
CA LEU A 69 -19.98 -10.83 -7.01
C LEU A 69 -20.64 -12.14 -7.46
N SER A 70 -21.46 -12.06 -8.50
CA SER A 70 -22.01 -13.21 -9.20
C SER A 70 -21.05 -13.74 -10.27
N SER A 71 -21.32 -14.92 -10.81
CA SER A 71 -20.53 -15.48 -11.91
C SER A 71 -20.54 -14.55 -13.12
N GLY A 72 -19.35 -14.13 -13.56
CA GLY A 72 -19.17 -13.19 -14.68
C GLY A 72 -19.09 -11.72 -14.27
N ASP A 73 -19.36 -11.39 -13.00
CA ASP A 73 -19.25 -10.02 -12.52
C ASP A 73 -17.78 -9.58 -12.40
N SER A 74 -17.57 -8.27 -12.40
CA SER A 74 -16.28 -7.64 -12.15
C SER A 74 -16.46 -6.40 -11.30
N ALA A 75 -15.51 -6.16 -10.40
CA ALA A 75 -15.43 -4.93 -9.61
C ALA A 75 -14.12 -4.20 -9.90
N LEU A 76 -14.18 -2.88 -9.97
CA LEU A 76 -13.01 -2.01 -10.03
C LEU A 76 -12.86 -1.30 -8.69
N VAL A 77 -11.69 -1.44 -8.06
CA VAL A 77 -11.40 -0.89 -6.73
C VAL A 77 -10.26 0.11 -6.83
N PHE A 78 -10.54 1.37 -6.48
CA PHE A 78 -9.54 2.42 -6.35
C PHE A 78 -9.07 2.47 -4.89
N THR A 79 -7.77 2.22 -4.65
CA THR A 79 -7.27 2.05 -3.29
C THR A 79 -5.80 2.47 -3.12
N SER A 80 -5.26 2.24 -1.93
CA SER A 80 -3.89 2.53 -1.59
C SER A 80 -2.93 1.36 -1.83
N GLY A 81 -1.64 1.65 -2.04
CA GLY A 81 -0.59 0.64 -2.11
C GLY A 81 -0.45 -0.17 -0.82
N GLY A 82 -0.84 0.41 0.33
CA GLY A 82 -0.88 -0.30 1.61
C GLY A 82 -1.94 -1.41 1.59
N ALA A 83 -3.15 -1.09 1.11
CA ALA A 83 -4.22 -2.08 0.98
C ALA A 83 -3.90 -3.16 -0.06
N ILE A 84 -3.36 -2.77 -1.23
CA ILE A 84 -2.90 -3.72 -2.26
C ILE A 84 -1.84 -4.66 -1.69
N SER A 85 -0.88 -4.13 -0.93
CA SER A 85 0.18 -4.94 -0.32
C SER A 85 -0.35 -5.92 0.73
N VAL A 86 -1.34 -5.53 1.54
CA VAL A 86 -2.04 -6.46 2.47
C VAL A 86 -2.74 -7.59 1.72
N ILE A 87 -3.41 -7.27 0.60
CA ILE A 87 -4.10 -8.29 -0.21
C ILE A 87 -3.07 -9.26 -0.79
N ILE A 88 -2.00 -8.76 -1.42
CA ILE A 88 -0.92 -9.60 -1.97
C ILE A 88 -0.32 -10.47 -0.88
N GLN A 89 0.02 -9.89 0.27
CA GLN A 89 0.56 -10.60 1.41
C GLN A 89 -0.34 -11.77 1.82
N ARG A 90 -1.64 -11.51 1.99
CA ARG A 90 -2.60 -12.55 2.41
C ARG A 90 -2.73 -13.66 1.38
N LEU A 91 -2.82 -13.31 0.10
CA LEU A 91 -3.03 -14.29 -0.98
C LEU A 91 -1.78 -15.12 -1.28
N MET A 92 -0.59 -14.58 -1.00
CA MET A 92 0.70 -15.24 -1.26
C MET A 92 1.35 -15.82 0.01
N GLY A 93 0.71 -15.70 1.18
CA GLY A 93 1.23 -16.23 2.45
C GLY A 93 2.52 -15.53 2.92
N LEU A 94 2.67 -14.24 2.65
CA LEU A 94 3.89 -13.50 2.94
C LEU A 94 3.91 -12.92 4.37
N THR A 95 5.11 -12.57 4.83
CA THR A 95 5.33 -11.91 6.14
C THR A 95 4.93 -10.44 6.13
N ASP A 96 4.86 -9.81 7.31
CA ASP A 96 4.57 -8.36 7.46
C ASP A 96 5.62 -7.46 6.80
N GLU A 97 6.86 -7.93 6.71
CA GLU A 97 7.94 -7.25 5.98
C GLU A 97 7.66 -7.13 4.48
N ALA A 98 6.95 -8.11 3.89
CA ALA A 98 6.63 -8.08 2.47
C ALA A 98 5.76 -6.87 2.10
N LEU A 99 4.99 -6.32 3.04
CA LEU A 99 4.21 -5.11 2.77
C LEU A 99 5.11 -3.96 2.34
N ILE A 100 6.23 -3.73 3.03
CA ILE A 100 7.15 -2.64 2.73
C ILE A 100 7.73 -2.82 1.32
N THR A 101 8.12 -4.05 0.99
CA THR A 101 8.70 -4.40 -0.31
C THR A 101 7.71 -4.18 -1.45
N TRP A 102 6.47 -4.66 -1.30
CA TRP A 102 5.44 -4.48 -2.33
C TRP A 102 4.99 -3.03 -2.43
N ASN A 103 4.76 -2.35 -1.31
CA ASN A 103 4.32 -0.97 -1.30
C ASN A 103 5.28 -0.06 -2.07
N ARG A 104 6.59 -0.27 -1.87
CA ARG A 104 7.67 0.48 -2.53
C ARG A 104 7.70 0.31 -4.06
N THR A 105 7.31 -0.85 -4.56
CA THR A 105 7.43 -1.18 -5.99
C THR A 105 6.17 -0.86 -6.78
N LEU A 106 5.05 -0.58 -6.11
CA LEU A 106 3.80 -0.25 -6.76
C LEU A 106 3.87 1.10 -7.47
N ILE A 107 3.59 1.05 -8.77
CA ILE A 107 3.47 2.22 -9.64
C ILE A 107 2.09 2.85 -9.41
N ASN A 108 2.04 4.17 -9.36
CA ASN A 108 0.78 4.90 -9.31
C ASN A 108 -0.07 4.55 -10.53
N THR A 109 -1.37 4.38 -10.32
CA THR A 109 -2.35 3.93 -11.33
C THR A 109 -2.06 2.55 -11.94
N SER A 110 -1.15 1.76 -11.37
CA SER A 110 -1.02 0.36 -11.75
C SER A 110 -2.26 -0.47 -11.39
N VAL A 111 -2.46 -1.56 -12.13
CA VAL A 111 -3.58 -2.49 -11.95
C VAL A 111 -3.06 -3.80 -11.34
N THR A 112 -3.71 -4.24 -10.27
CA THR A 112 -3.52 -5.57 -9.67
C THR A 112 -4.81 -6.35 -9.88
N ARG A 113 -4.73 -7.52 -10.53
CA ARG A 113 -5.92 -8.35 -10.79
C ARG A 113 -6.01 -9.51 -9.81
N VAL A 114 -7.21 -9.68 -9.28
CA VAL A 114 -7.59 -10.79 -8.40
C VAL A 114 -8.79 -11.48 -9.02
N LEU A 115 -8.67 -12.79 -9.26
CA LEU A 115 -9.77 -13.63 -9.70
C LEU A 115 -10.51 -14.13 -8.45
N VAL A 116 -11.83 -14.01 -8.43
CA VAL A 116 -12.67 -14.56 -7.36
C VAL A 116 -13.44 -15.75 -7.91
N ASN A 117 -13.28 -16.92 -7.29
CA ASN A 117 -14.06 -18.11 -7.62
C ASN A 117 -14.67 -18.69 -6.33
N ALA A 118 -15.99 -18.78 -6.26
CA ALA A 118 -16.72 -19.24 -5.08
C ALA A 118 -16.25 -18.55 -3.78
N GLY A 119 -16.10 -17.22 -3.82
CA GLY A 119 -15.64 -16.42 -2.68
C GLY A 119 -14.15 -16.59 -2.33
N LYS A 120 -13.37 -17.33 -3.11
CA LYS A 120 -11.92 -17.54 -2.91
C LYS A 120 -11.12 -16.65 -3.86
N PRO A 121 -10.50 -15.57 -3.38
CA PRO A 121 -9.67 -14.70 -4.20
C PRO A 121 -8.33 -15.38 -4.53
N ARG A 122 -7.84 -15.16 -5.75
CA ARG A 122 -6.56 -15.66 -6.26
C ARG A 122 -5.87 -14.53 -7.00
N LEU A 123 -4.60 -14.28 -6.67
CA LEU A 123 -3.82 -13.26 -7.34
C LEU A 123 -3.51 -13.71 -8.78
N VAL A 124 -3.79 -12.87 -9.77
CA VAL A 124 -3.55 -13.14 -11.20
C VAL A 124 -2.36 -12.34 -11.71
N SER A 125 -2.32 -11.05 -11.36
CA SER A 125 -1.26 -10.14 -11.77
C SER A 125 -1.11 -9.00 -10.79
N VAL A 126 0.07 -8.39 -10.78
CA VAL A 126 0.44 -7.30 -9.88
C VAL A 126 1.12 -6.21 -10.69
N ASN A 127 0.82 -4.95 -10.35
CA ASN A 127 1.53 -3.78 -10.84
C ASN A 127 1.51 -3.65 -12.37
N GLU A 128 0.42 -4.04 -13.04
CA GLU A 128 0.29 -3.85 -14.48
C GLU A 128 0.19 -2.36 -14.82
N HIS A 129 1.12 -1.87 -15.63
CA HIS A 129 1.25 -0.44 -15.93
C HIS A 129 1.59 -0.16 -17.39
N LEU A 130 1.47 -1.16 -18.28
CA LEU A 130 1.78 -0.99 -19.71
C LEU A 130 0.83 -0.02 -20.43
N HIS A 131 -0.27 0.38 -19.78
CA HIS A 131 -1.16 1.44 -20.26
C HIS A 131 -0.58 2.85 -20.03
N LEU A 132 0.49 2.98 -19.23
CA LEU A 132 1.15 4.25 -18.95
C LEU A 132 2.34 4.46 -19.87
N PRO A 133 2.46 5.65 -20.48
CA PRO A 133 3.72 6.11 -21.06
C PRO A 133 4.85 6.13 -20.03
N SER A 134 6.09 5.89 -20.46
CA SER A 134 7.24 5.78 -19.55
C SER A 134 7.45 7.03 -18.69
N GLU A 135 7.16 8.21 -19.21
CA GLU A 135 7.26 9.50 -18.52
C GLU A 135 6.20 9.70 -17.41
N GLN A 136 5.13 8.91 -17.42
CA GLN A 136 4.07 8.96 -16.40
C GLN A 136 4.26 7.91 -15.31
N VAL A 137 5.23 7.01 -15.45
CA VAL A 137 5.54 6.00 -14.43
C VAL A 137 6.11 6.69 -13.20
N THR A 138 5.30 6.71 -12.15
CA THR A 138 5.66 7.25 -10.84
C THR A 138 5.40 6.21 -9.76
N TYR A 139 6.18 6.23 -8.69
CA TYR A 139 6.07 5.29 -7.56
C TYR A 139 5.39 5.98 -6.37
N ARG A 140 4.94 5.18 -5.41
CA ARG A 140 4.49 5.69 -4.10
C ARG A 140 5.65 5.94 -3.14
#